data_AF-A0A1C0YN58-F1
#
_entry.id   AF-A0A1C0YN58-F1
#
_cell.length_a   1.000
_cell.length_b   1.000
_cell.length_c   1.000
_cell.angle_alpha   90.00
_cell.angle_beta   90.00
_cell.angle_gamma   90.00
#
_symmetry.space_group_name_H-M   'P 1'
#
loop_
_entity.id
_entity.type
_entity.pdbx_description
1 polymer ?
#
loop_
_entity_poly.entity_id
_entity_poly.type
_entity_poly.pdbx_seq_one_letter_code
_entity_poly.pdbx_strand_id
1 'polypeptide(L)'
;MERITWNQFFMAQSHLLALRSTCTRLAVGAIIVREHRVIAGGYNGSISGGDHCIDHGCYVIDNHCVRTVHAEMNALLQCAKYGTQTNGAAVYVTHFPCLPCTKSIIQAGISHVYYAQDYKNHAYAIELLQQAGVEVVQVPFDERTVDFLQQEKLMLYMEMLDELRVNGALPEKVRSFEQRVNELFAQQLSV
;
A
#
# COMPACT_ATOMS: atom_id res chain seq x y z
N MET A 1 -6.11 -23.75 -3.83
CA MET A 1 -6.01 -22.30 -3.54
C MET A 1 -5.01 -22.15 -2.41
N GLU A 2 -3.84 -21.59 -2.69
CA GLU A 2 -2.82 -21.33 -1.67
C GLU A 2 -3.19 -20.03 -0.95
N ARG A 3 -3.24 -20.06 0.38
CA ARG A 3 -3.66 -18.91 1.19
C ARG A 3 -2.44 -18.04 1.49
N ILE A 4 -2.55 -16.74 1.20
CA ILE A 4 -1.51 -15.77 1.55
C ILE A 4 -1.30 -15.69 3.07
N THR A 5 -0.08 -15.37 3.47
CA THR A 5 0.29 -15.15 4.88
C THR A 5 -0.38 -13.89 5.43
N TRP A 6 -0.42 -13.76 6.77
CA TRP A 6 -0.93 -12.55 7.42
C TRP A 6 -0.16 -11.29 7.01
N ASN A 7 1.17 -11.37 6.94
CA ASN A 7 2.01 -10.25 6.53
C ASN A 7 1.67 -9.80 5.11
N GLN A 8 1.50 -10.74 4.17
CA GLN A 8 1.06 -10.44 2.80
C GLN A 8 -0.32 -9.80 2.78
N PHE A 9 -1.28 -10.33 3.54
CA PHE A 9 -2.65 -9.81 3.60
C PHE A 9 -2.72 -8.37 4.15
N PHE A 10 -1.99 -8.08 5.23
CA PHE A 10 -1.97 -6.76 5.85
C PHE A 10 -1.16 -5.74 5.05
N MET A 11 -0.05 -6.18 4.44
CA MET A 11 0.70 -5.31 3.55
C MET A 11 -0.09 -4.98 2.28
N ALA A 12 -0.79 -5.96 1.69
CA ALA A 12 -1.68 -5.73 0.55
C ALA A 12 -2.77 -4.69 0.85
N GLN A 13 -3.40 -4.77 2.04
CA GLN A 13 -4.39 -3.77 2.46
C GLN A 13 -3.78 -2.38 2.66
N SER A 14 -2.54 -2.29 3.14
CA SER A 14 -1.83 -1.01 3.25
C SER A 14 -1.59 -0.40 1.87
N HIS A 15 -1.20 -1.20 0.88
CA HIS A 15 -1.06 -0.75 -0.51
C HIS A 15 -2.41 -0.36 -1.14
N LEU A 16 -3.49 -1.10 -0.85
CA LEU A 16 -4.84 -0.75 -1.29
C LEU A 16 -5.29 0.61 -0.75
N LEU A 17 -4.99 0.93 0.52
CA LEU A 17 -5.24 2.26 1.08
C LEU A 17 -4.40 3.35 0.40
N ALA A 18 -3.15 3.05 0.04
CA ALA A 18 -2.27 4.00 -0.64
C ALA A 18 -2.86 4.48 -1.98
N LEU A 19 -3.68 3.66 -2.67
CA LEU A 19 -4.39 4.06 -3.89
C LEU A 19 -5.36 5.22 -3.70
N ARG A 20 -5.77 5.51 -2.45
CA ARG A 20 -6.59 6.69 -2.12
C ARG A 20 -5.75 7.93 -1.76
N SER A 21 -4.43 7.83 -1.76
CA SER A 21 -3.55 8.96 -1.50
C SER A 21 -3.84 10.11 -2.47
N THR A 22 -3.75 11.32 -1.94
CA THR A 22 -3.93 12.54 -2.73
C THR A 22 -2.64 13.35 -2.82
N CYS A 23 -1.49 12.77 -2.42
CA CYS A 23 -0.18 13.38 -2.57
C CYS A 23 0.48 12.90 -3.87
N THR A 24 0.88 13.83 -4.73
CA THR A 24 1.52 13.50 -6.02
C THR A 24 3.00 13.15 -5.89
N ARG A 25 3.61 13.33 -4.70
CA ARG A 25 5.03 13.01 -4.45
C ARG A 25 5.25 11.58 -3.99
N LEU A 26 4.33 11.05 -3.17
CA LEU A 26 4.43 9.71 -2.60
C LEU A 26 3.05 9.26 -2.14
N ALA A 27 2.60 8.10 -2.60
CA ALA A 27 1.39 7.46 -2.12
C ALA A 27 1.73 6.50 -0.97
N VAL A 28 1.23 6.80 0.22
CA VAL A 28 1.47 6.01 1.42
C VAL A 28 0.14 5.55 1.99
N GLY A 29 0.05 4.27 2.31
CA GLY A 29 -1.02 3.70 3.10
C GLY A 29 -0.48 2.99 4.34
N ALA A 30 -1.29 2.95 5.39
CA ALA A 30 -0.99 2.30 6.65
C ALA A 30 -2.26 1.68 7.25
N ILE A 31 -2.11 0.55 7.94
CA ILE A 31 -3.16 -0.02 8.80
C ILE A 31 -2.59 -0.32 10.18
N ILE A 32 -3.46 -0.27 11.19
CA ILE A 32 -3.15 -0.74 12.53
C ILE A 32 -3.91 -2.04 12.76
N VAL A 33 -3.19 -3.06 13.21
CA VAL A 33 -3.66 -4.43 13.38
C VAL A 33 -3.49 -4.86 14.83
N ARG A 34 -4.53 -5.46 15.40
CA ARG A 34 -4.49 -6.09 16.71
C ARG A 34 -5.17 -7.45 16.64
N GLU A 35 -4.52 -8.49 17.14
CA GLU A 35 -5.06 -9.87 17.12
C GLU A 35 -5.53 -10.31 15.72
N HIS A 36 -4.71 -10.04 14.70
CA HIS A 36 -5.04 -10.28 13.28
C HIS A 36 -6.32 -9.59 12.77
N ARG A 37 -6.75 -8.51 13.42
CA ARG A 37 -7.87 -7.68 12.97
C ARG A 37 -7.40 -6.27 12.70
N VAL A 38 -7.81 -5.72 11.56
CA VAL A 38 -7.58 -4.29 11.26
C VAL A 38 -8.48 -3.47 12.17
N ILE A 39 -7.88 -2.55 12.93
CA ILE A 39 -8.59 -1.67 13.85
C ILE A 39 -8.62 -0.21 13.37
N ALA A 40 -7.71 0.17 12.47
CA ALA A 40 -7.71 1.46 11.79
C ALA A 40 -6.92 1.39 10.48
N GLY A 41 -7.16 2.36 9.61
CA GLY A 41 -6.45 2.55 8.35
C GLY A 41 -6.27 4.02 8.03
N GLY A 42 -5.22 4.34 7.30
CA GLY A 42 -4.92 5.68 6.85
C GLY A 42 -4.16 5.68 5.54
N TYR A 43 -4.31 6.77 4.80
CA TYR A 43 -3.46 7.10 3.66
C TYR A 43 -3.06 8.56 3.80
N ASN A 44 -1.98 8.98 3.15
CA ASN A 44 -1.56 10.37 3.23
C ASN A 44 -2.45 11.27 2.35
N GLY A 45 -2.99 12.32 2.97
CA GLY A 45 -3.93 13.23 2.33
C GLY A 45 -4.15 14.48 3.17
N SER A 46 -4.80 15.48 2.58
CA SER A 46 -5.16 16.71 3.30
C SER A 46 -6.12 16.43 4.47
N ILE A 47 -6.28 17.40 5.36
CA ILE A 47 -7.33 17.36 6.37
C ILE A 47 -8.71 17.22 5.71
N SER A 48 -9.68 16.63 6.41
CA SER A 48 -11.04 16.50 5.89
C SER A 48 -11.63 17.88 5.56
N GLY A 49 -12.10 18.04 4.32
CA GLY A 49 -12.68 19.30 3.82
C GLY A 49 -11.65 20.35 3.39
N GLY A 50 -10.35 20.05 3.44
CA GLY A 50 -9.30 20.93 2.93
C GLY A 50 -8.87 20.61 1.50
N ASP A 51 -8.08 21.51 0.91
CA ASP A 51 -7.52 21.34 -0.43
C ASP A 51 -6.58 20.13 -0.50
N HIS A 52 -6.72 19.28 -1.51
CA HIS A 52 -5.83 18.15 -1.76
C HIS A 52 -4.67 18.51 -2.71
N CYS A 53 -3.56 17.75 -2.66
CA CYS A 53 -2.43 18.03 -3.55
C CYS A 53 -2.76 17.73 -5.02
N ILE A 54 -3.69 16.81 -5.29
CA ILE A 54 -4.18 16.53 -6.65
C ILE A 54 -4.90 17.72 -7.28
N ASP A 55 -5.52 18.59 -6.46
CA ASP A 55 -6.29 19.74 -6.95
C ASP A 55 -5.43 21.01 -7.03
N HIS A 56 -4.60 21.24 -6.00
CA HIS A 56 -3.89 22.51 -5.80
C HIS A 56 -2.35 22.36 -5.71
N GLY A 57 -1.82 21.18 -6.02
CA GLY A 57 -0.41 20.87 -5.87
C GLY A 57 0.03 20.67 -4.41
N CYS A 58 1.21 20.07 -4.25
CA CYS A 58 1.82 19.92 -2.93
C CYS A 58 2.18 21.29 -2.33
N TYR A 59 1.87 21.49 -1.05
CA TYR A 59 2.37 22.63 -0.29
C TYR A 59 3.69 22.21 0.36
N VAL A 60 4.82 22.71 -0.15
CA VAL A 60 6.16 22.22 0.19
C VAL A 60 6.92 23.22 1.05
N ILE A 61 7.44 22.76 2.18
CA ILE A 61 8.36 23.50 3.07
C ILE A 61 9.56 22.59 3.32
N ASP A 62 10.79 23.11 3.17
CA ASP A 62 12.03 22.35 3.35
C ASP A 62 12.07 21.01 2.60
N ASN A 63 11.58 21.01 1.35
CA ASN A 63 11.45 19.83 0.48
C ASN A 63 10.50 18.72 0.99
N HIS A 64 9.69 19.01 2.01
CA HIS A 64 8.64 18.14 2.54
C HIS A 64 7.25 18.68 2.20
N CYS A 65 6.35 17.81 1.75
CA CYS A 65 4.94 18.20 1.60
C CYS A 65 4.30 18.28 2.99
N VAL A 66 3.86 19.47 3.40
CA VAL A 66 3.23 19.70 4.70
C VAL A 66 1.70 19.79 4.61
N ARG A 67 1.14 19.71 3.39
CA ARG A 67 -0.32 19.69 3.17
C ARG A 67 -0.96 18.42 3.74
N THR A 68 -0.24 17.30 3.68
CA THR A 68 -0.81 15.99 4.01
C THR A 68 -0.58 15.61 5.46
N VAL A 69 -1.63 15.12 6.10
CA VAL A 69 -1.50 14.23 7.23
C VAL A 69 -0.97 12.89 6.70
N HIS A 70 0.06 12.34 7.34
CA HIS A 70 0.68 11.09 6.93
C HIS A 70 -0.23 9.89 7.19
N ALA A 71 0.00 8.78 6.48
CA ALA A 71 -0.85 7.59 6.56
C ALA A 71 -0.89 6.99 7.97
N GLU A 72 0.26 6.90 8.61
CA GLU A 72 0.44 6.40 9.97
C GLU A 72 -0.31 7.27 10.97
N MET A 73 -0.21 8.60 10.81
CA MET A 73 -0.94 9.55 11.65
C MET A 73 -2.44 9.47 11.42
N ASN A 74 -2.91 9.34 10.18
CA ASN A 74 -4.34 9.16 9.90
C ASN A 74 -4.89 7.89 10.55
N ALA A 75 -4.14 6.78 10.52
CA ALA A 75 -4.55 5.56 11.21
C ALA A 75 -4.59 5.74 12.75
N LEU A 76 -3.58 6.38 13.35
CA LEU A 76 -3.57 6.69 14.78
C LEU A 76 -4.70 7.66 15.19
N LEU A 77 -4.95 8.70 14.38
CA LEU A 77 -6.02 9.67 14.61
C LEU A 77 -7.39 9.02 14.48
N GLN A 78 -7.57 8.04 13.59
CA GLN A 78 -8.80 7.24 13.54
C GLN A 78 -9.02 6.49 14.87
N CYS A 79 -7.98 5.83 15.39
CA CYS A 79 -8.07 5.18 16.69
C CYS A 79 -8.44 6.17 17.81
N ALA A 80 -7.79 7.34 17.86
CA ALA A 80 -8.09 8.38 18.84
C ALA A 80 -9.54 8.89 18.71
N LYS A 81 -10.00 9.17 17.49
CA LYS A 81 -11.33 9.68 17.20
C LYS A 81 -12.44 8.72 17.62
N TYR A 82 -12.21 7.41 17.48
CA TYR A 82 -13.20 6.38 17.79
C TYR A 82 -12.95 5.63 19.11
N GLY A 83 -12.01 6.10 19.94
CA GLY A 83 -11.72 5.48 21.24
C GLY A 83 -11.16 4.06 21.15
N THR A 84 -10.44 3.74 20.08
CA THR A 84 -9.86 2.41 19.87
C THR A 84 -8.42 2.37 20.38
N GLN A 85 -8.13 1.40 21.26
CA GLN A 85 -6.80 1.27 21.86
C GLN A 85 -5.78 0.71 20.87
N THR A 86 -4.61 1.37 20.82
CA THR A 86 -3.44 1.00 19.99
C THR A 86 -2.34 0.29 20.77
N ASN A 87 -2.40 0.29 22.11
CA ASN A 87 -1.35 -0.32 22.93
C ASN A 87 -1.19 -1.83 22.63
N GLY A 88 0.04 -2.24 22.33
CA GLY A 88 0.41 -3.60 21.92
C GLY A 88 0.03 -3.97 20.49
N ALA A 89 -0.54 -3.06 19.70
CA ALA A 89 -0.90 -3.32 18.30
C ALA A 89 0.33 -3.23 17.38
N ALA A 90 0.15 -3.67 16.14
CA ALA A 90 1.12 -3.56 15.06
C ALA A 90 0.66 -2.52 14.03
N VAL A 91 1.60 -1.80 13.41
CA VAL A 91 1.33 -1.01 12.21
C VAL A 91 1.95 -1.68 10.99
N TYR A 92 1.19 -1.78 9.91
CA TYR A 92 1.70 -2.12 8.58
C TYR A 92 1.67 -0.85 7.74
N VAL A 93 2.77 -0.50 7.09
CA VAL A 93 2.90 0.72 6.31
C VAL A 93 3.67 0.48 5.02
N THR A 94 3.23 1.09 3.92
CA THR A 94 3.89 0.92 2.62
C THR A 94 5.33 1.44 2.57
N HIS A 95 5.67 2.44 3.40
CA HIS A 95 6.97 3.09 3.44
C HIS A 95 7.44 3.25 4.88
N PHE A 96 8.75 3.18 5.13
CA PHE A 96 9.31 3.38 6.46
C PHE A 96 8.83 4.72 7.07
N PRO A 97 8.37 4.73 8.33
CA PRO A 97 7.76 5.92 8.93
C PRO A 97 8.76 7.05 9.11
N CYS A 98 8.35 8.28 8.82
CA CYS A 98 9.18 9.45 9.08
C CYS A 98 9.36 9.69 10.59
N LEU A 99 10.39 10.44 10.99
CA LEU A 99 10.71 10.66 12.41
C LEU A 99 9.51 11.13 13.27
N PRO A 100 8.67 12.10 12.85
CA PRO A 100 7.44 12.42 13.57
C PRO A 100 6.46 11.25 13.72
N CYS A 101 6.23 10.48 12.66
CA CYS A 101 5.33 9.32 12.71
C CYS A 101 5.90 8.23 13.62
N THR A 102 7.20 7.98 13.57
CA THR A 102 7.90 7.06 14.47
C THR A 102 7.68 7.41 15.93
N LYS A 103 7.88 8.68 16.32
CA LYS A 103 7.65 9.13 17.69
C LYS A 103 6.19 8.92 18.12
N SER A 104 5.24 9.22 17.25
CA SER A 104 3.81 9.01 17.51
C SER A 104 3.44 7.54 17.64
N ILE A 105 4.00 6.67 16.79
CA ILE A 105 3.83 5.21 16.84
C ILE A 105 4.28 4.68 18.20
N ILE A 106 5.50 5.05 18.63
CA ILE A 106 6.06 4.68 19.93
C ILE A 106 5.14 5.16 21.07
N GLN A 107 4.77 6.45 21.06
CA GLN A 107 3.98 7.04 22.13
C GLN A 107 2.53 6.50 22.19
N ALA A 108 2.01 5.98 21.07
CA ALA A 108 0.72 5.31 21.00
C ALA A 108 0.76 3.85 21.51
N GLY A 109 1.93 3.35 21.93
CA GLY A 109 2.10 2.00 22.44
C GLY A 109 2.08 0.92 21.35
N ILE A 110 2.32 1.27 20.09
CA ILE A 110 2.51 0.28 19.02
C ILE A 110 3.79 -0.50 19.31
N SER A 111 3.72 -1.83 19.27
CA SER A 111 4.84 -2.71 19.60
C SER A 111 5.55 -3.26 18.37
N HIS A 112 4.94 -3.19 17.18
CA HIS A 112 5.52 -3.72 15.95
C HIS A 112 5.28 -2.77 14.76
N VAL A 113 6.31 -2.58 13.93
CA VAL A 113 6.27 -1.82 12.68
C VAL A 113 6.68 -2.75 11.54
N TYR A 114 5.74 -3.04 10.67
CA TYR A 114 5.96 -3.78 9.42
C TYR A 114 5.94 -2.79 8.26
N TYR A 115 7.01 -2.72 7.47
CA TYR A 115 7.11 -1.75 6.37
C TYR A 115 7.54 -2.40 5.04
N ALA A 116 7.01 -1.94 3.91
CA ALA A 116 7.38 -2.54 2.61
C ALA A 116 8.66 -1.93 2.01
N GLN A 117 8.72 -0.61 1.91
CA GLN A 117 9.82 0.10 1.23
C GLN A 117 10.58 1.01 2.20
N ASP A 118 11.90 1.04 2.07
CA ASP A 118 12.71 2.07 2.72
C ASP A 118 12.37 3.45 2.14
N TYR A 119 12.40 4.48 2.99
CA TYR A 119 12.09 5.84 2.61
C TYR A 119 12.99 6.83 3.35
N LYS A 120 14.16 7.13 2.77
CA LYS A 120 15.17 8.07 3.30
C LYS A 120 15.27 7.99 4.83
N ASN A 121 15.41 6.76 5.36
CA ASN A 121 15.18 6.46 6.76
C ASN A 121 16.08 7.34 7.64
N HIS A 122 15.47 8.07 8.58
CA HIS A 122 16.22 8.93 9.48
C HIS A 122 16.90 8.07 10.56
N ALA A 123 18.23 8.16 10.73
CA ALA A 123 18.98 7.33 11.68
C ALA A 123 18.39 7.39 13.12
N TYR A 124 18.03 8.59 13.57
CA TYR A 124 17.39 8.77 14.87
C TYR A 124 16.02 8.08 15.01
N ALA A 125 15.26 7.89 13.92
CA ALA A 125 13.99 7.16 13.99
C ALA A 125 14.23 5.68 14.30
N ILE A 126 15.27 5.08 13.70
CA ILE A 126 15.69 3.70 13.95
C ILE A 126 16.15 3.55 15.41
N GLU A 127 16.98 4.48 15.88
CA GLU A 127 17.44 4.52 17.28
C GLU A 127 16.27 4.56 18.27
N LEU A 128 15.28 5.43 18.04
CA LEU A 128 14.10 5.55 18.90
C LEU A 128 13.26 4.27 18.93
N LEU A 129 13.07 3.59 17.79
CA LEU A 129 12.34 2.31 17.73
C LEU A 129 13.06 1.23 18.54
N GLN A 130 14.39 1.16 18.43
CA GLN A 130 15.22 0.24 19.21
C GLN A 130 15.16 0.55 20.71
N GLN A 131 15.29 1.81 21.11
CA GLN A 131 15.20 2.25 22.51
C GLN A 131 13.83 1.94 23.13
N ALA A 132 12.76 2.08 22.34
CA ALA A 132 11.41 1.77 22.77
C ALA A 132 11.07 0.27 22.77
N GLY A 133 11.96 -0.60 22.27
CA GLY A 133 11.70 -2.03 22.15
C GLY A 133 10.62 -2.38 21.12
N VAL A 134 10.42 -1.53 20.11
CA VAL A 134 9.47 -1.78 19.01
C VAL A 134 10.12 -2.71 18.00
N GLU A 135 9.47 -3.83 17.68
CA GLU A 135 9.94 -4.75 16.65
C GLU A 135 9.74 -4.12 15.27
N VAL A 136 10.77 -4.12 14.43
CA VAL A 136 10.72 -3.54 13.09
C VAL A 136 11.09 -4.59 12.06
N VAL A 137 10.18 -4.88 11.14
CA VAL A 137 10.35 -5.92 10.12
C VAL A 137 10.02 -5.36 8.74
N GLN A 138 10.93 -5.52 7.80
CA GLN A 138 10.63 -5.25 6.40
C GLN A 138 9.80 -6.39 5.82
N VAL A 139 8.64 -6.07 5.27
CA VAL A 139 7.72 -6.98 4.57
C VAL A 139 7.53 -6.45 3.16
N PRO A 140 8.41 -6.81 2.21
CA PRO A 140 8.29 -6.37 0.82
C PRO A 140 6.93 -6.75 0.25
N PHE A 141 6.32 -5.84 -0.48
CA PHE A 141 5.09 -6.11 -1.20
C PHE A 141 5.41 -6.60 -2.62
N ASP A 142 5.01 -7.84 -2.91
CA ASP A 142 5.09 -8.37 -4.27
C ASP A 142 3.83 -7.97 -5.03
N GLU A 143 3.91 -6.90 -5.83
CA GLU A 143 2.80 -6.44 -6.66
C GLU A 143 2.28 -7.54 -7.62
N ARG A 144 3.07 -8.56 -7.95
CA ARG A 144 2.59 -9.69 -8.76
C ARG A 144 1.55 -10.54 -8.04
N THR A 145 1.50 -10.48 -6.71
CA THR A 145 0.47 -11.16 -5.92
C THR A 145 -0.87 -10.41 -5.89
N VAL A 146 -0.92 -9.15 -6.33
CA VAL A 146 -2.15 -8.35 -6.45
C VAL A 146 -2.17 -7.65 -7.81
N ASP A 147 -2.90 -8.21 -8.78
CA ASP A 147 -2.87 -7.71 -10.16
C ASP A 147 -3.68 -6.42 -10.36
N PHE A 148 -3.03 -5.26 -10.18
CA PHE A 148 -3.64 -3.94 -10.43
C PHE A 148 -3.70 -3.55 -11.91
N LEU A 149 -2.98 -4.24 -12.80
CA LEU A 149 -2.86 -3.92 -14.23
C LEU A 149 -3.56 -4.95 -15.10
N GLN A 150 -4.62 -5.55 -14.58
CA GLN A 150 -5.29 -6.68 -15.24
C GLN A 150 -5.80 -6.27 -16.64
N GLN A 151 -6.33 -5.06 -16.80
CA GLN A 151 -6.83 -4.57 -18.08
C GLN A 151 -5.69 -4.29 -19.06
N GLU A 152 -4.61 -3.64 -18.63
CA GLU A 152 -3.45 -3.31 -19.44
C GLU A 152 -2.71 -4.56 -19.90
N LYS A 153 -2.56 -5.55 -19.01
CA LYS A 153 -2.02 -6.86 -19.36
C LYS A 153 -2.89 -7.57 -20.38
N LEU A 154 -4.23 -7.56 -20.19
CA LEU A 154 -5.15 -8.15 -21.15
C LEU A 154 -5.04 -7.48 -22.52
N MET A 155 -4.99 -6.15 -22.57
CA MET A 155 -4.79 -5.40 -23.82
C MET A 155 -3.47 -5.81 -24.50
N LEU A 156 -2.37 -5.84 -23.75
CA LEU A 156 -1.06 -6.26 -24.27
C LEU A 156 -1.11 -7.69 -24.83
N TYR A 157 -1.76 -8.63 -24.13
CA TYR A 157 -1.92 -10.00 -24.64
C TYR A 157 -2.72 -10.03 -25.95
N MET A 158 -3.79 -9.24 -26.06
CA MET A 158 -4.60 -9.18 -27.29
C MET A 158 -3.82 -8.56 -28.46
N GLU A 159 -3.06 -7.50 -28.22
CA GLU A 159 -2.15 -6.90 -29.22
C GLU A 159 -1.10 -7.90 -29.71
N MET A 160 -0.45 -8.63 -28.79
CA MET A 160 0.52 -9.66 -29.14
C MET A 160 -0.10 -10.80 -29.96
N LEU A 161 -1.34 -11.20 -29.68
CA LEU A 161 -2.04 -12.25 -30.43
C LEU A 161 -2.42 -11.77 -31.84
N ASP A 162 -2.78 -10.50 -31.99
CA ASP A 162 -3.05 -9.90 -33.30
C ASP A 162 -1.77 -9.81 -34.15
N GLU A 163 -0.67 -9.35 -33.56
CA GLU A 163 0.66 -9.36 -34.20
C GLU A 163 1.06 -10.77 -34.68
N LEU A 164 0.82 -11.81 -33.87
CA LEU A 164 1.08 -13.18 -34.29
C LEU A 164 0.24 -13.60 -35.52
N ARG A 165 -1.02 -13.14 -35.64
CA ARG A 165 -1.85 -13.43 -36.82
C ARG A 165 -1.30 -12.73 -38.06
N VAL A 166 -0.95 -11.45 -37.93
CA VAL A 166 -0.42 -10.63 -39.03
C VAL A 166 0.90 -11.22 -39.53
N ASN A 167 1.73 -11.76 -38.63
CA ASN A 167 3.00 -12.40 -38.96
C ASN A 167 2.87 -13.89 -39.37
N GLY A 168 1.66 -14.37 -39.67
CA GLY A 168 1.45 -15.68 -40.30
C GLY A 168 1.50 -16.88 -39.35
N ALA A 169 1.31 -16.69 -38.04
CA ALA A 169 1.18 -17.80 -37.11
C ALA A 169 -0.06 -18.66 -37.44
N LEU A 170 0.04 -19.97 -37.17
CA LEU A 170 -1.05 -20.92 -37.43
C LEU A 170 -2.33 -20.50 -36.67
N PRO A 171 -3.47 -20.31 -37.36
CA PRO A 171 -4.71 -19.84 -36.74
C PRO A 171 -5.18 -20.69 -35.55
N GLU A 172 -4.97 -22.00 -35.61
CA GLU A 172 -5.31 -22.92 -34.52
C GLU A 172 -4.48 -22.68 -33.25
N LYS A 173 -3.18 -22.37 -33.41
CA LYS A 173 -2.31 -22.03 -32.28
C LYS A 173 -2.70 -20.69 -31.66
N VAL A 174 -2.99 -19.69 -32.48
CA VAL A 174 -3.44 -18.37 -31.97
C VAL A 174 -4.73 -18.51 -31.17
N ARG A 175 -5.74 -19.23 -31.70
CA ARG A 175 -7.00 -19.48 -30.97
C ARG A 175 -6.77 -20.21 -29.64
N SER A 176 -5.81 -21.15 -29.60
CA SER A 176 -5.48 -21.85 -28.35
C SER A 176 -4.90 -20.90 -27.28
N PHE A 177 -4.12 -19.90 -27.69
CA PHE A 177 -3.62 -18.88 -26.76
C PHE A 177 -4.72 -17.91 -26.35
N GLU A 178 -5.60 -17.50 -27.26
CA GLU A 178 -6.76 -16.67 -26.92
C GLU A 178 -7.68 -17.33 -25.89
N GLN A 179 -7.96 -18.63 -26.03
CA GLN A 179 -8.73 -19.37 -25.03
C GLN A 179 -8.05 -19.35 -23.66
N ARG A 180 -6.74 -19.61 -23.60
CA ARG A 180 -5.98 -19.59 -22.34
C ARG A 180 -5.94 -18.21 -21.71
N VAL A 181 -5.78 -17.15 -22.50
CA VAL A 181 -5.84 -15.77 -22.02
C VAL A 181 -7.25 -15.51 -21.47
N ASN A 182 -8.30 -15.81 -22.22
CA ASN A 182 -9.67 -15.63 -21.73
C ASN A 182 -9.95 -16.43 -20.45
N GLU A 183 -9.46 -17.65 -20.30
CA GLU A 183 -9.62 -18.44 -19.07
C GLU A 183 -8.91 -17.81 -17.87
N LEU A 184 -7.68 -17.31 -18.06
CA LEU A 184 -6.90 -16.66 -17.00
C LEU A 184 -7.50 -15.33 -16.55
N PHE A 185 -8.10 -14.57 -17.46
CA PHE A 185 -8.62 -13.23 -17.18
C PHE A 185 -10.14 -13.19 -16.89
N ALA A 186 -10.95 -14.12 -17.41
CA ALA A 186 -12.39 -14.18 -17.17
C ALA A 186 -12.75 -14.70 -15.77
N GLN A 187 -11.89 -15.51 -15.12
CA GLN A 187 -12.11 -15.98 -13.75
C GLN A 187 -12.04 -14.86 -12.69
N GLN A 188 -11.56 -13.67 -13.04
CA GLN A 188 -11.44 -12.52 -12.13
C GLN A 188 -12.54 -11.45 -12.29
N LEU A 189 -13.42 -11.58 -13.29
CA LEU A 189 -14.50 -10.60 -13.58
C LEU A 189 -15.87 -11.01 -13.03
N SER A 190 -15.98 -12.15 -12.35
CA SER A 190 -17.19 -12.58 -11.66
C SER A 190 -17.17 -12.14 -10.19
N VAL A 191 -17.44 -10.87 -9.94
CA VAL A 191 -17.92 -10.34 -8.64
C VAL A 191 -19.06 -9.38 -8.90
#